data_AF-A0A0L9UI47-F1
#
_entry.id   AF-A0A0L9UI47-F1
#
_cell.length_a   1.000
_cell.length_b   1.000
_cell.length_c   1.000
_cell.angle_alpha   90.00
_cell.angle_beta   90.00
_cell.angle_gamma   90.00
#
_symmetry.space_group_name_H-M   'P 1'
#
loop_
_entity.id
_entity.type
_entity.pdbx_description
1 polymer ?
#
loop_
_entity_poly.entity_id
_entity_poly.type
_entity_poly.pdbx_seq_one_letter_code
_entity_poly.pdbx_strand_id
1 'polypeptide(L)'
;MKEAEEQLCEAARKGDTERVKALIDSGTDVTHFDGEGLNPLMHAAKQGHAPVLTLLLSAGAPWNGLSPSGLSAGDYAMKEGHSEAFDLLLNAGIQAELILGTIARKENKSEDSGVDYLEDRVSFSEDKLMDSESKAVMMAWEKPLMEAHAKAVCSGGGHVLNVGFGMGLVDSAIQQYAPASHTIVEAHPEVYQRMLRSGWGQKENVKIVFGRWQDVLSQLETYDGIFFDTYGEYYDDLREFHQHLPTLLKPGGIYSFFNGLCGSNAFFHVVYCHLVSLELENLGYSTQLIPLPVKDCLGEQVWEGVKQRYWQLDTYYLPVCQSVEDPE
;
A
#
# COMPACT_ATOMS: atom_id res chain seq x y z
N MET A 1 -21.82 -5.26 33.51
CA MET A 1 -20.74 -4.94 32.55
C MET A 1 -21.32 -4.00 31.53
N LYS A 2 -22.06 -4.43 30.49
CA LYS A 2 -22.64 -3.61 29.39
C LYS A 2 -23.09 -2.15 29.66
N GLU A 3 -23.54 -1.81 30.86
CA GLU A 3 -23.94 -0.44 31.20
C GLU A 3 -22.75 0.53 31.25
N ALA A 4 -21.57 0.09 31.68
CA ALA A 4 -20.37 0.95 31.77
C ALA A 4 -19.80 1.27 30.38
N GLU A 5 -19.79 0.29 29.48
CA GLU A 5 -19.34 0.46 28.09
C GLU A 5 -20.30 1.36 27.30
N GLU A 6 -21.62 1.20 27.47
CA GLU A 6 -22.61 2.12 26.90
C GLU A 6 -22.44 3.56 27.44
N GLN A 7 -22.15 3.70 28.74
CA GLN A 7 -21.82 5.01 29.33
C GLN A 7 -20.53 5.60 28.76
N LEU A 8 -19.54 4.77 28.42
CA LEU A 8 -18.30 5.21 27.79
C LEU A 8 -18.54 5.72 26.36
N CYS A 9 -19.35 5.00 25.57
CA CYS A 9 -19.76 5.47 24.24
C CYS A 9 -20.49 6.81 24.32
N GLU A 10 -21.42 6.96 25.26
CA GLU A 10 -22.17 8.22 25.43
C GLU A 10 -21.29 9.38 25.93
N ALA A 11 -20.36 9.12 26.86
CA ALA A 11 -19.41 10.12 27.32
C ALA A 11 -18.46 10.56 26.18
N ALA A 12 -18.00 9.59 25.38
CA ALA A 12 -17.14 9.86 24.22
C ALA A 12 -17.87 10.68 23.15
N ARG A 13 -19.14 10.34 22.87
CA ARG A 13 -20.03 11.08 21.94
C ARG A 13 -20.25 12.54 22.39
N LYS A 14 -20.29 12.80 23.70
CA LYS A 14 -20.49 14.15 24.27
C LYS A 14 -19.19 14.95 24.46
N GLY A 15 -18.03 14.31 24.30
CA GLY A 15 -16.74 14.95 24.59
C GLY A 15 -16.44 15.10 26.09
N ASP A 16 -17.15 14.36 26.95
CA ASP A 16 -16.98 14.43 28.41
C ASP A 16 -15.68 13.71 28.83
N THR A 17 -14.59 14.47 28.74
CA THR A 17 -13.22 13.98 28.93
C THR A 17 -13.01 13.43 30.35
N GLU A 18 -13.58 14.08 31.36
CA GLU A 18 -13.48 13.63 32.77
C GLU A 18 -14.24 12.32 32.99
N ARG A 19 -15.45 12.19 32.42
CA ARG A 19 -16.22 10.95 32.54
C ARG A 19 -15.56 9.80 31.78
N VAL A 20 -15.06 10.05 30.57
CA VAL A 20 -14.30 9.07 29.78
C VAL A 20 -13.11 8.57 30.60
N LYS A 21 -12.30 9.48 31.15
CA LYS A 21 -11.14 9.13 31.97
C LYS A 21 -11.53 8.28 33.17
N ALA A 22 -12.55 8.68 33.93
CA ALA A 22 -13.01 7.92 35.10
C ALA A 22 -13.50 6.50 34.75
N LEU A 23 -14.12 6.32 33.58
CA LEU A 23 -14.56 5.02 33.10
C LEU A 23 -13.37 4.15 32.68
N ILE A 24 -12.40 4.70 31.95
CA ILE A 24 -11.15 4.01 31.60
C ILE A 24 -10.40 3.57 32.87
N ASP A 25 -10.23 4.47 33.84
CA ASP A 25 -9.53 4.20 35.11
C ASP A 25 -10.22 3.09 35.94
N SER A 26 -11.53 2.88 35.73
CA SER A 26 -12.30 1.79 36.34
C SER A 26 -12.15 0.43 35.63
N GLY A 27 -11.38 0.36 34.53
CA GLY A 27 -11.18 -0.84 33.72
C GLY A 27 -12.29 -1.12 32.72
N THR A 28 -13.05 -0.10 32.32
CA THR A 28 -14.09 -0.24 31.29
C THR A 28 -13.45 -0.56 29.94
N ASP A 29 -14.02 -1.52 29.20
CA ASP A 29 -13.53 -1.93 27.89
C ASP A 29 -13.72 -0.81 26.85
N VAL A 30 -12.60 -0.33 26.29
CA VAL A 30 -12.56 0.72 25.26
C VAL A 30 -12.84 0.21 23.85
N THR A 31 -12.95 -1.11 23.67
CA THR A 31 -13.13 -1.78 22.37
C THR A 31 -14.59 -2.14 22.07
N HIS A 32 -15.49 -1.92 23.04
CA HIS A 32 -16.90 -2.25 22.93
C HIS A 32 -17.60 -1.52 21.78
N PHE A 33 -18.52 -2.19 21.11
CA PHE A 33 -19.42 -1.62 20.11
C PHE A 33 -20.83 -1.51 20.68
N ASP A 34 -21.40 -0.31 20.61
CA ASP A 34 -22.77 -0.04 21.07
C ASP A 34 -23.84 -0.56 20.08
N GLY A 35 -25.11 -0.28 20.40
CA GLY A 35 -26.24 -0.64 19.54
C GLY A 35 -26.26 0.03 18.15
N GLU A 36 -25.48 1.10 17.93
CA GLU A 36 -25.29 1.71 16.61
C GLU A 36 -24.15 1.04 15.82
N GLY A 37 -23.46 0.08 16.43
CA GLY A 37 -22.28 -0.56 15.86
C GLY A 37 -21.06 0.36 15.85
N LEU A 38 -20.99 1.31 16.78
CA LEU A 38 -19.86 2.23 16.94
C LEU A 38 -19.18 2.02 18.29
N ASN A 39 -17.85 2.10 18.28
CA ASN A 39 -17.07 2.09 19.51
C ASN A 39 -16.84 3.53 20.04
N PRO A 40 -16.35 3.70 21.29
CA PRO A 40 -16.11 5.02 21.85
C PRO A 40 -15.19 5.91 20.99
N LEU A 41 -14.18 5.31 20.35
CA LEU A 41 -13.21 6.03 19.50
C LEU A 41 -13.91 6.59 18.25
N MET A 42 -14.79 5.82 17.62
CA MET A 42 -15.60 6.25 16.48
C MET A 42 -16.56 7.38 16.85
N HIS A 43 -17.20 7.32 18.02
CA HIS A 43 -18.06 8.41 18.49
C HIS A 43 -17.30 9.70 18.71
N ALA A 44 -16.15 9.64 19.39
CA ALA A 44 -15.30 10.79 19.60
C ALA A 44 -14.78 11.37 18.27
N ALA A 45 -14.40 10.52 17.32
CA ALA A 45 -13.91 10.93 16.00
C ALA A 45 -15.00 11.61 15.17
N LYS A 46 -16.20 11.03 15.13
CA LYS A 46 -17.36 11.56 14.42
C LYS A 46 -17.81 12.94 14.95
N GLN A 47 -17.51 13.26 16.20
CA GLN A 47 -17.84 14.56 16.82
C GLN A 47 -16.61 15.49 16.97
N GLY A 48 -15.43 15.06 16.52
CA GLY A 48 -14.20 15.86 16.56
C GLY A 48 -13.61 16.06 17.95
N HIS A 49 -13.88 15.19 18.91
CA HIS A 49 -13.44 15.32 20.29
C HIS A 49 -12.00 14.82 20.51
N ALA A 50 -11.02 15.60 20.04
CA ALA A 50 -9.59 15.31 20.11
C ALA A 50 -9.05 14.90 21.52
N PRO A 51 -9.44 15.55 22.64
CA PRO A 51 -8.99 15.12 23.96
C PRO A 51 -9.47 13.72 24.34
N VAL A 52 -10.70 13.37 23.97
CA VAL A 52 -11.27 12.03 24.20
C VAL A 52 -10.56 10.99 23.33
N LEU A 53 -10.25 11.30 22.07
CA LEU A 53 -9.47 10.41 21.21
C LEU A 53 -8.11 10.07 21.85
N THR A 54 -7.42 11.08 22.36
CA THR A 54 -6.11 10.91 23.00
C THR A 54 -6.20 9.95 24.20
N LEU A 55 -7.23 10.10 25.05
CA LEU A 55 -7.45 9.20 26.19
C LEU A 55 -7.73 7.76 25.75
N LEU A 56 -8.63 7.58 24.77
CA LEU A 56 -9.02 6.25 24.30
C LEU A 56 -7.85 5.53 23.62
N LEU A 57 -7.09 6.22 22.76
CA LEU A 57 -5.90 5.66 22.11
C LEU A 57 -4.83 5.29 23.14
N SER A 58 -4.59 6.14 24.13
CA SER A 58 -3.64 5.85 25.23
C SER A 58 -4.07 4.67 26.08
N ALA A 59 -5.37 4.39 26.15
CA ALA A 59 -5.94 3.24 26.83
C ALA A 59 -5.97 1.96 25.96
N GLY A 60 -5.43 2.00 24.75
CA GLY A 60 -5.34 0.85 23.85
C GLY A 60 -6.57 0.64 22.95
N ALA A 61 -7.41 1.66 22.74
CA ALA A 61 -8.48 1.58 21.75
C ALA A 61 -7.88 1.37 20.34
N PRO A 62 -8.36 0.37 19.58
CA PRO A 62 -7.80 0.07 18.25
C PRO A 62 -8.16 1.17 17.26
N TRP A 63 -7.15 1.84 16.70
CA TRP A 63 -7.32 2.87 15.67
C TRP A 63 -7.94 2.30 14.37
N ASN A 64 -7.72 1.01 14.10
CA ASN A 64 -8.15 0.28 12.91
C ASN A 64 -9.46 -0.51 13.10
N GLY A 65 -10.20 -0.28 14.18
CA GLY A 65 -11.53 -0.87 14.34
C GLY A 65 -12.49 -0.40 13.25
N LEU A 66 -13.32 -1.32 12.71
CA LEU A 66 -14.29 -1.02 11.66
C LEU A 66 -15.73 -1.20 12.16
N SER A 67 -16.60 -0.27 11.80
CA SER A 67 -18.04 -0.39 12.04
C SER A 67 -18.67 -1.42 11.08
N PRO A 68 -19.93 -1.84 11.30
CA PRO A 68 -20.65 -2.71 10.36
C PRO A 68 -20.76 -2.16 8.93
N SER A 69 -20.61 -0.84 8.75
CA SER A 69 -20.56 -0.21 7.43
C SER A 69 -19.15 -0.09 6.86
N GLY A 70 -18.15 -0.73 7.47
CA GLY A 70 -16.76 -0.73 7.01
C GLY A 70 -16.01 0.59 7.23
N LEU A 71 -16.49 1.46 8.14
CA LEU A 71 -15.85 2.75 8.42
C LEU A 71 -15.03 2.68 9.71
N SER A 72 -13.82 3.21 9.66
CA SER A 72 -12.96 3.41 10.83
C SER A 72 -13.26 4.73 11.54
N ALA A 73 -12.67 4.94 12.73
CA ALA A 73 -12.72 6.24 13.40
C ALA A 73 -12.17 7.36 12.51
N GLY A 74 -11.08 7.11 11.76
CA GLY A 74 -10.50 8.09 10.85
C GLY A 74 -11.42 8.44 9.67
N ASP A 75 -12.15 7.46 9.14
CA ASP A 75 -13.15 7.69 8.10
C ASP A 75 -14.28 8.61 8.61
N TYR A 76 -14.75 8.42 9.84
CA TYR A 76 -15.73 9.32 10.46
C TYR A 76 -15.19 10.73 10.67
N ALA A 77 -13.97 10.88 11.19
CA ALA A 77 -13.35 12.21 11.37
C ALA A 77 -13.22 12.94 10.03
N MET A 78 -12.79 12.26 8.97
CA MET A 78 -12.67 12.82 7.63
C MET A 78 -14.04 13.23 7.05
N LYS A 79 -15.04 12.34 7.14
CA LYS A 79 -16.39 12.57 6.59
C LYS A 79 -17.07 13.78 7.23
N GLU A 80 -16.89 13.98 8.52
CA GLU A 80 -17.49 15.09 9.27
C GLU A 80 -16.59 16.36 9.30
N GLY A 81 -15.41 16.32 8.65
CA GLY A 81 -14.54 17.48 8.48
C GLY A 81 -13.71 17.86 9.71
N HIS A 82 -13.43 16.91 10.60
CA HIS A 82 -12.68 17.13 11.84
C HIS A 82 -11.18 16.86 11.65
N SER A 83 -10.45 17.83 11.08
CA SER A 83 -9.02 17.67 10.75
C SER A 83 -8.13 17.33 11.96
N GLU A 84 -8.33 17.96 13.12
CA GLU A 84 -7.52 17.66 14.31
C GLU A 84 -7.71 16.21 14.79
N ALA A 85 -8.96 15.72 14.78
CA ALA A 85 -9.27 14.33 15.11
C ALA A 85 -8.65 13.36 14.09
N PHE A 86 -8.71 13.71 12.81
CA PHE A 86 -8.09 12.93 11.73
C PHE A 86 -6.57 12.83 11.91
N ASP A 87 -5.89 13.95 12.14
CA ASP A 87 -4.43 13.99 12.32
C ASP A 87 -3.98 13.18 13.53
N LEU A 88 -4.72 13.23 14.64
CA LEU A 88 -4.44 12.40 15.82
C LEU A 88 -4.55 10.91 15.51
N LEU A 89 -5.61 10.49 14.81
CA LEU A 89 -5.82 9.10 14.42
C LEU A 89 -4.77 8.63 13.42
N LEU A 90 -4.41 9.46 12.45
CA LEU A 90 -3.38 9.17 11.46
C LEU A 90 -2.03 8.93 12.14
N ASN A 91 -1.62 9.83 13.03
CA ASN A 91 -0.40 9.70 13.80
C ASN A 91 -0.40 8.43 14.69
N ALA A 92 -1.52 8.12 15.33
CA ALA A 92 -1.66 6.91 16.13
C ALA A 92 -1.55 5.64 15.28
N GLY A 93 -2.15 5.63 14.09
CA GLY A 93 -2.04 4.53 13.14
C GLY A 93 -0.59 4.28 12.70
N ILE A 94 0.10 5.33 12.25
CA ILE A 94 1.52 5.25 11.84
C ILE A 94 2.38 4.73 13.00
N GLN A 95 2.21 5.28 14.20
CA GLN A 95 2.98 4.86 15.38
C GLN A 95 2.75 3.39 15.73
N ALA A 96 1.49 2.93 15.70
CA ALA A 96 1.16 1.55 15.96
C ALA A 96 1.82 0.61 14.93
N GLU A 97 1.74 0.92 13.64
CA GLU A 97 2.34 0.10 12.57
C GLU A 97 3.87 0.05 12.66
N LEU A 98 4.53 1.17 12.97
CA LEU A 98 5.99 1.19 13.19
C LEU A 98 6.42 0.28 14.36
N ILE A 99 5.67 0.30 15.46
CA ILE A 99 5.95 -0.52 16.64
C ILE A 99 5.66 -2.00 16.34
N LEU A 100 4.46 -2.31 15.85
CA LEU A 100 4.02 -3.68 15.56
C LEU A 100 4.90 -4.33 14.50
N GLY A 101 5.20 -3.62 13.41
CA GLY A 101 6.14 -4.10 12.40
C GLY A 101 7.50 -4.42 13.01
N THR A 102 8.00 -3.59 13.94
CA THR A 102 9.29 -3.84 14.59
C THR A 102 9.29 -5.08 15.49
N ILE A 103 8.16 -5.36 16.15
CA ILE A 103 7.98 -6.56 16.98
C ILE A 103 7.88 -7.81 16.09
N ALA A 104 6.99 -7.80 15.09
CA ALA A 104 6.80 -8.91 14.16
C ALA A 104 8.12 -9.32 13.49
N ARG A 105 8.95 -8.35 13.08
CA ARG A 105 10.27 -8.61 12.48
C ARG A 105 11.30 -9.24 13.45
N LYS A 106 11.18 -9.02 14.76
CA LYS A 106 12.03 -9.72 15.74
C LYS A 106 11.62 -11.18 15.91
N GLU A 107 10.34 -11.47 15.71
CA GLU A 107 9.77 -12.81 15.86
C GLU A 107 9.91 -13.65 14.57
N ASN A 108 9.74 -13.05 13.40
CA ASN A 108 9.71 -13.72 12.08
C ASN A 108 11.07 -14.02 11.44
N LYS A 109 12.17 -14.13 12.20
CA LYS A 109 13.49 -14.50 11.64
C LYS A 109 13.58 -15.94 11.08
N SER A 110 12.47 -16.67 10.91
CA SER A 110 12.48 -18.10 10.57
C SER A 110 11.35 -18.66 9.69
N GLU A 111 10.45 -17.87 9.09
CA GLU A 111 9.40 -18.43 8.22
C GLU A 111 9.44 -17.81 6.81
N ASP A 112 9.95 -18.60 5.85
CA ASP A 112 9.95 -18.32 4.41
C ASP A 112 8.53 -18.56 3.87
N SER A 113 7.72 -17.50 3.83
CA SER A 113 6.33 -17.54 3.36
C SER A 113 6.17 -17.25 1.85
N GLY A 114 7.26 -17.11 1.10
CA GLY A 114 7.23 -16.66 -0.30
C GLY A 114 7.13 -17.74 -1.38
N VAL A 115 6.92 -19.01 -1.02
CA VAL A 115 6.98 -20.14 -1.98
C VAL A 115 5.62 -20.44 -2.63
N ASP A 116 4.50 -20.09 -1.99
CA ASP A 116 3.16 -20.58 -2.37
C ASP A 116 2.70 -20.08 -3.76
N TYR A 117 2.93 -18.80 -4.08
CA TYR A 117 2.42 -18.21 -5.33
C TYR A 117 3.21 -18.61 -6.59
N LEU A 118 4.44 -19.11 -6.45
CA LEU A 118 5.28 -19.49 -7.60
C LEU A 118 4.95 -20.88 -8.14
N GLU A 119 4.33 -21.72 -7.33
CA GLU A 119 3.83 -23.04 -7.71
C GLU A 119 2.39 -22.99 -8.24
N ASP A 120 1.70 -21.88 -7.98
CA ASP A 120 0.34 -21.65 -8.43
C ASP A 120 0.24 -21.52 -9.95
N ARG A 121 -0.85 -22.02 -10.50
CA ARG A 121 -1.17 -21.82 -11.93
C ARG A 121 -1.83 -20.48 -12.13
N VAL A 122 -1.49 -19.82 -13.24
CA VAL A 122 -2.12 -18.57 -13.61
C VAL A 122 -2.95 -18.71 -14.88
N SER A 123 -4.07 -17.99 -14.91
CA SER A 123 -4.95 -17.88 -16.06
C SER A 123 -4.86 -16.47 -16.64
N PHE A 124 -4.83 -16.40 -17.97
CA PHE A 124 -4.78 -15.13 -18.69
C PHE A 124 -6.00 -14.96 -19.59
N SER A 125 -6.56 -13.76 -19.57
CA SER A 125 -7.48 -13.25 -20.60
C SER A 125 -6.89 -11.99 -21.24
N GLU A 126 -7.66 -11.34 -22.10
CA GLU A 126 -7.31 -10.01 -22.64
C GLU A 126 -7.21 -8.96 -21.51
N ASP A 127 -8.12 -9.06 -20.53
CA ASP A 127 -8.30 -8.03 -19.50
C ASP A 127 -7.68 -8.37 -18.14
N LYS A 128 -7.31 -9.64 -17.91
CA LYS A 128 -6.95 -10.13 -16.56
C LYS A 128 -5.83 -11.17 -16.58
N LEU A 129 -5.02 -11.11 -15.53
CA LEU A 129 -4.19 -12.19 -15.03
C LEU A 129 -4.74 -12.60 -13.66
N MET A 130 -5.02 -13.89 -13.46
CA MET A 130 -5.58 -14.41 -12.22
C MET A 130 -4.86 -15.66 -11.76
N ASP A 131 -4.81 -15.89 -10.45
CA ASP A 131 -4.29 -17.12 -9.86
C ASP A 131 -5.30 -18.29 -9.95
N SER A 132 -4.91 -19.42 -9.37
CA SER A 132 -5.69 -20.66 -9.34
C SER A 132 -7.00 -20.54 -8.55
N GLU A 133 -7.11 -19.54 -7.66
CA GLU A 133 -8.27 -19.25 -6.83
C GLU A 133 -9.18 -18.14 -7.40
N SER A 134 -8.92 -17.68 -8.62
CA SER A 134 -9.60 -16.55 -9.26
C SER A 134 -9.45 -15.22 -8.49
N LYS A 135 -8.32 -15.03 -7.79
CA LYS A 135 -7.91 -13.70 -7.34
C LYS A 135 -7.19 -13.01 -8.48
N ALA A 136 -7.46 -11.71 -8.63
CA ALA A 136 -6.80 -10.91 -9.63
C ALA A 136 -5.35 -10.65 -9.22
N VAL A 137 -4.43 -10.96 -10.14
CA VAL A 137 -3.00 -10.67 -10.04
C VAL A 137 -2.71 -9.30 -10.63
N MET A 138 -3.23 -9.05 -11.84
CA MET A 138 -3.12 -7.78 -12.56
C MET A 138 -4.32 -7.65 -13.51
N MET A 139 -4.80 -6.43 -13.71
CA MET A 139 -5.96 -6.17 -14.56
C MET A 139 -5.78 -4.96 -15.48
N ALA A 140 -6.44 -4.98 -16.64
CA ALA A 140 -6.30 -3.95 -17.67
C ALA A 140 -6.75 -2.54 -17.23
N TRP A 141 -7.58 -2.40 -16.20
CA TRP A 141 -7.97 -1.08 -15.67
C TRP A 141 -6.78 -0.30 -15.10
N GLU A 142 -5.70 -0.98 -14.72
CA GLU A 142 -4.47 -0.38 -14.21
C GLU A 142 -3.65 0.32 -15.30
N LYS A 143 -3.96 0.09 -16.58
CA LYS A 143 -3.21 0.65 -17.72
C LYS A 143 -2.89 2.15 -17.61
N PRO A 144 -3.84 3.06 -17.34
CA PRO A 144 -3.53 4.49 -17.15
C PRO A 144 -2.57 4.74 -15.97
N LEU A 145 -2.62 3.93 -14.92
CA LEU A 145 -1.68 4.01 -13.79
C LEU A 145 -0.28 3.59 -14.25
N MET A 146 -0.17 2.47 -14.94
CA MET A 146 1.08 1.95 -15.48
C MET A 146 1.73 2.93 -16.47
N GLU A 147 0.94 3.61 -17.30
CA GLU A 147 1.41 4.68 -18.20
C GLU A 147 1.95 5.89 -17.41
N ALA A 148 1.30 6.25 -16.30
CA ALA A 148 1.76 7.33 -15.44
C ALA A 148 3.05 6.96 -14.68
N HIS A 149 3.17 5.71 -14.21
CA HIS A 149 4.39 5.17 -13.62
C HIS A 149 5.54 5.16 -14.61
N ALA A 150 5.32 4.62 -15.82
CA ALA A 150 6.31 4.61 -16.89
C ALA A 150 6.79 6.03 -17.23
N LYS A 151 5.87 7.01 -17.30
CA LYS A 151 6.23 8.41 -17.52
C LYS A 151 7.18 8.95 -16.43
N ALA A 152 6.93 8.62 -15.16
CA ALA A 152 7.77 9.05 -14.05
C ALA A 152 9.18 8.43 -14.15
N VAL A 153 9.27 7.10 -14.21
CA VAL A 153 10.55 6.39 -14.17
C VAL A 153 11.39 6.57 -15.45
N CYS A 154 10.76 6.89 -16.59
CA CYS A 154 11.47 7.14 -17.85
C CYS A 154 11.90 8.61 -18.04
N SER A 155 11.62 9.51 -17.10
CA SER A 155 11.90 10.95 -17.26
C SER A 155 13.38 11.27 -17.53
N GLY A 156 14.31 10.43 -17.06
CA GLY A 156 15.75 10.53 -17.33
C GLY A 156 16.24 9.88 -18.63
N GLY A 157 15.39 9.16 -19.37
CA GLY A 157 15.73 8.52 -20.66
C GLY A 157 16.82 7.43 -20.63
N GLY A 158 17.26 7.03 -19.44
CA GLY A 158 18.42 6.15 -19.23
C GLY A 158 18.07 4.66 -19.11
N HIS A 159 18.64 4.02 -18.09
CA HIS A 159 18.47 2.61 -17.79
C HIS A 159 17.30 2.43 -16.83
N VAL A 160 16.29 1.66 -17.23
CA VAL A 160 15.07 1.45 -16.42
C VAL A 160 15.01 0.00 -15.95
N LEU A 161 14.70 -0.20 -14.67
CA LEU A 161 14.38 -1.49 -14.07
C LEU A 161 12.88 -1.58 -13.82
N ASN A 162 12.28 -2.70 -14.20
CA ASN A 162 10.99 -3.15 -13.71
C ASN A 162 11.18 -4.43 -12.87
N VAL A 163 10.57 -4.48 -11.69
CA VAL A 163 10.49 -5.66 -10.83
C VAL A 163 9.04 -6.13 -10.76
N GLY A 164 8.75 -7.22 -11.48
CA GLY A 164 7.41 -7.78 -11.68
C GLY A 164 6.83 -7.41 -13.05
N PHE A 165 6.62 -8.40 -13.92
CA PHE A 165 6.12 -8.17 -15.27
C PHE A 165 4.59 -8.21 -15.35
N GLY A 166 3.96 -9.19 -14.70
CA GLY A 166 2.51 -9.39 -14.74
C GLY A 166 1.98 -9.57 -16.18
N MET A 167 1.16 -8.62 -16.63
CA MET A 167 0.65 -8.57 -18.01
C MET A 167 1.54 -7.78 -18.98
N GLY A 168 2.64 -7.17 -18.50
CA GLY A 168 3.54 -6.34 -19.30
C GLY A 168 2.99 -4.95 -19.62
N LEU A 169 2.03 -4.45 -18.83
CA LEU A 169 1.38 -3.15 -19.04
C LEU A 169 2.39 -2.00 -18.87
N VAL A 170 3.10 -1.98 -17.74
CA VAL A 170 4.14 -0.98 -17.46
C VAL A 170 5.31 -1.11 -18.42
N ASP A 171 5.74 -2.34 -18.73
CA ASP A 171 6.86 -2.59 -19.64
C ASP A 171 6.55 -2.06 -21.04
N SER A 172 5.33 -2.30 -21.52
CA SER A 172 4.87 -1.80 -22.81
C SER A 172 4.83 -0.26 -22.83
N ALA A 173 4.45 0.38 -21.72
CA ALA A 173 4.48 1.83 -21.60
C ALA A 173 5.91 2.37 -21.51
N ILE A 174 6.81 1.74 -20.74
CA ILE A 174 8.23 2.10 -20.64
C ILE A 174 8.89 2.09 -22.01
N GLN A 175 8.62 1.06 -22.82
CA GLN A 175 9.19 0.93 -24.17
C GLN A 175 8.79 2.05 -25.13
N GLN A 176 7.68 2.77 -24.88
CA GLN A 176 7.28 3.94 -25.69
C GLN A 176 8.22 5.13 -25.50
N TYR A 177 8.96 5.17 -24.39
CA TYR A 177 9.96 6.20 -24.10
C TYR A 177 11.37 5.84 -24.60
N ALA A 178 11.53 4.68 -25.25
CA ALA A 178 12.79 4.20 -25.83
C ALA A 178 14.00 4.31 -24.87
N PRO A 179 13.94 3.70 -23.67
CA PRO A 179 15.06 3.75 -22.72
C PRO A 179 16.31 3.09 -23.31
N ALA A 180 17.49 3.54 -22.88
CA ALA A 180 18.77 2.98 -23.30
C ALA A 180 18.87 1.48 -23.01
N SER A 181 18.38 1.05 -21.85
CA SER A 181 18.14 -0.36 -21.53
C SER A 181 16.93 -0.51 -20.63
N HIS A 182 16.25 -1.63 -20.73
CA HIS A 182 15.12 -2.01 -19.90
C HIS A 182 15.37 -3.39 -19.29
N THR A 183 15.65 -3.43 -17.99
CA THR A 183 15.80 -4.69 -17.25
C THR A 183 14.46 -5.07 -16.62
N ILE A 184 14.03 -6.32 -16.77
CA ILE A 184 12.78 -6.82 -16.22
C ILE A 184 13.10 -8.03 -15.35
N VAL A 185 12.74 -7.99 -14.07
CA VAL A 185 12.78 -9.14 -13.17
C VAL A 185 11.40 -9.81 -13.15
N GLU A 186 11.35 -11.11 -13.42
CA GLU A 186 10.11 -11.89 -13.37
C GLU A 186 10.35 -13.23 -12.68
N ALA A 187 9.56 -13.50 -11.63
CA ALA A 187 9.73 -14.66 -10.78
C ALA A 187 8.82 -15.84 -11.20
N HIS A 188 7.62 -15.55 -11.69
CA HIS A 188 6.61 -16.56 -11.95
C HIS A 188 6.91 -17.32 -13.27
N PRO A 189 7.10 -18.66 -13.23
CA PRO A 189 7.49 -19.43 -14.40
C PRO A 189 6.54 -19.28 -15.60
N GLU A 190 5.22 -19.34 -15.39
CA GLU A 190 4.25 -19.22 -16.48
C GLU A 190 4.20 -17.82 -17.12
N VAL A 191 4.38 -16.75 -16.32
CA VAL A 191 4.49 -15.36 -16.80
C VAL A 191 5.76 -15.19 -17.62
N TYR A 192 6.90 -15.67 -17.11
CA TYR A 192 8.17 -15.67 -17.84
C TYR A 192 8.08 -16.41 -19.19
N GLN A 193 7.48 -17.60 -19.23
CA GLN A 193 7.28 -18.33 -20.48
C GLN A 193 6.34 -17.60 -21.45
N ARG A 194 5.37 -16.84 -20.95
CA ARG A 194 4.53 -15.96 -21.79
C ARG A 194 5.36 -14.80 -22.35
N MET A 195 6.18 -14.12 -21.55
CA MET A 195 7.06 -13.04 -22.00
C MET A 195 7.90 -13.48 -23.21
N LEU A 196 8.56 -14.63 -23.10
CA LEU A 196 9.40 -15.18 -24.17
C LEU A 196 8.60 -15.48 -25.45
N ARG A 197 7.40 -16.06 -25.32
CA ARG A 197 6.52 -16.32 -26.47
C ARG A 197 6.01 -15.03 -27.12
N SER A 198 5.83 -13.98 -26.34
CA SER A 198 5.36 -12.66 -26.80
C SER A 198 6.44 -11.78 -27.42
N GLY A 199 7.68 -12.27 -27.55
CA GLY A 199 8.74 -11.53 -28.24
C GLY A 199 9.63 -10.67 -27.35
N TRP A 200 9.43 -10.69 -26.02
CA TRP A 200 10.16 -9.79 -25.11
C TRP A 200 11.65 -10.08 -25.04
N GLY A 201 12.03 -11.36 -25.10
CA GLY A 201 13.44 -11.77 -25.09
C GLY A 201 14.19 -11.45 -26.39
N GLN A 202 13.52 -10.98 -27.44
CA GLN A 202 14.10 -10.62 -28.73
C GLN A 202 14.27 -9.10 -28.91
N LYS A 203 13.78 -8.28 -27.98
CA LYS A 203 13.95 -6.83 -28.03
C LYS A 203 15.40 -6.46 -27.70
N GLU A 204 16.03 -5.67 -28.57
CA GLU A 204 17.47 -5.37 -28.46
C GLU A 204 17.88 -4.68 -27.15
N ASN A 205 17.02 -3.82 -26.60
CA ASN A 205 17.28 -3.07 -25.37
C ASN A 205 16.68 -3.73 -24.11
N VAL A 206 16.12 -4.94 -24.19
CA VAL A 206 15.49 -5.61 -23.05
C VAL A 206 16.36 -6.74 -22.51
N LYS A 207 16.61 -6.73 -21.19
CA LYS A 207 17.25 -7.82 -20.44
C LYS A 207 16.23 -8.41 -19.47
N ILE A 208 15.87 -9.68 -19.66
CA ILE A 208 14.98 -10.39 -18.73
C ILE A 208 15.83 -11.18 -17.74
N VAL A 209 15.57 -11.00 -16.45
CA VAL A 209 16.20 -11.72 -15.35
C VAL A 209 15.13 -12.59 -14.68
N PHE A 210 15.26 -13.91 -14.82
CA PHE A 210 14.31 -14.85 -14.27
C PHE A 210 14.66 -15.20 -12.82
N GLY A 211 13.69 -15.08 -11.92
CA GLY A 211 13.81 -15.39 -10.49
C GLY A 211 13.17 -14.32 -9.61
N ARG A 212 13.06 -14.63 -8.31
CA ARG A 212 12.65 -13.63 -7.31
C ARG A 212 13.70 -12.53 -7.24
N TRP A 213 13.30 -11.28 -7.01
CA TRP A 213 14.23 -10.17 -6.98
C TRP A 213 15.31 -10.36 -5.91
N GLN A 214 14.94 -10.93 -4.76
CA GLN A 214 15.82 -11.30 -3.65
C GLN A 214 16.98 -12.20 -4.12
N ASP A 215 16.68 -13.20 -4.96
CA ASP A 215 17.65 -14.18 -5.44
C ASP A 215 18.56 -13.61 -6.56
N VAL A 216 18.08 -12.59 -7.27
CA VAL A 216 18.77 -12.05 -8.46
C VAL A 216 19.37 -10.66 -8.27
N LEU A 217 19.31 -10.09 -7.05
CA LEU A 217 19.91 -8.79 -6.72
C LEU A 217 21.35 -8.63 -7.24
N SER A 218 22.16 -9.68 -7.15
CA SER A 218 23.56 -9.67 -7.62
C SER A 218 23.74 -9.51 -9.14
N GLN A 219 22.66 -9.68 -9.92
CA GLN A 219 22.63 -9.53 -11.37
C GLN A 219 22.13 -8.14 -11.82
N LEU A 220 21.61 -7.35 -10.87
CA LEU A 220 21.07 -6.02 -11.11
C LEU A 220 22.18 -4.98 -11.14
N GLU A 221 21.93 -3.93 -11.91
CA GLU A 221 22.85 -2.80 -12.10
C GLU A 221 22.28 -1.56 -11.37
N THR A 222 22.81 -0.38 -11.70
CA THR A 222 22.24 0.89 -11.25
C THR A 222 21.33 1.48 -12.33
N TYR A 223 20.20 2.05 -11.94
CA TYR A 223 19.16 2.50 -12.84
C TYR A 223 18.80 3.97 -12.64
N ASP A 224 18.40 4.62 -13.75
CA ASP A 224 17.88 5.99 -13.77
C ASP A 224 16.38 6.01 -13.41
N GLY A 225 15.69 4.87 -13.61
CA GLY A 225 14.30 4.66 -13.22
C GLY A 225 14.07 3.26 -12.69
N ILE A 226 13.30 3.13 -11.61
CA ILE A 226 12.91 1.83 -11.06
C ILE A 226 11.41 1.82 -10.83
N PHE A 227 10.71 0.83 -11.40
CA PHE A 227 9.34 0.48 -11.06
C PHE A 227 9.28 -0.86 -10.33
N PHE A 228 8.47 -0.94 -9.27
CA PHE A 228 8.30 -2.15 -8.46
C PHE A 228 6.81 -2.50 -8.32
N ASP A 229 6.42 -3.68 -8.78
CA ASP A 229 5.04 -4.19 -8.75
C ASP A 229 5.04 -5.72 -8.75
N THR A 230 5.24 -6.30 -7.58
CA THR A 230 5.28 -7.75 -7.38
C THR A 230 3.96 -8.29 -6.83
N TYR A 231 3.47 -9.38 -7.41
CA TYR A 231 2.33 -10.12 -6.86
C TYR A 231 2.78 -11.16 -5.85
N GLY A 232 1.95 -11.40 -4.84
CA GLY A 232 2.22 -12.41 -3.81
C GLY A 232 3.21 -11.95 -2.75
N GLU A 233 3.66 -10.69 -2.83
CA GLU A 233 4.57 -10.06 -1.88
C GLU A 233 3.79 -9.12 -0.95
N TYR A 234 4.19 -9.10 0.32
CA TYR A 234 3.57 -8.34 1.39
C TYR A 234 4.28 -7.00 1.59
N TYR A 235 3.75 -6.17 2.49
CA TYR A 235 4.37 -4.88 2.83
C TYR A 235 5.86 -4.99 3.21
N ASP A 236 6.23 -6.07 3.91
CA ASP A 236 7.62 -6.27 4.32
C ASP A 236 8.56 -6.52 3.13
N ASP A 237 8.11 -7.13 2.03
CA ASP A 237 8.90 -7.33 0.81
C ASP A 237 9.16 -5.98 0.10
N LEU A 238 8.14 -5.13 -0.03
CA LEU A 238 8.29 -3.77 -0.56
C LEU A 238 9.30 -2.97 0.28
N ARG A 239 9.18 -3.07 1.61
CA ARG A 239 10.08 -2.41 2.56
C ARG A 239 11.50 -2.98 2.50
N GLU A 240 11.66 -4.28 2.30
CA GLU A 240 12.97 -4.93 2.10
C GLU A 240 13.61 -4.42 0.80
N PHE A 241 12.86 -4.38 -0.30
CA PHE A 241 13.33 -3.82 -1.56
C PHE A 241 13.79 -2.36 -1.41
N HIS A 242 13.07 -1.54 -0.63
CA HIS A 242 13.48 -0.16 -0.34
C HIS A 242 14.90 -0.07 0.25
N GLN A 243 15.34 -1.05 1.05
CA GLN A 243 16.71 -1.06 1.62
C GLN A 243 17.80 -1.17 0.55
N HIS A 244 17.45 -1.63 -0.65
CA HIS A 244 18.37 -1.77 -1.79
C HIS A 244 18.35 -0.55 -2.73
N LEU A 245 17.43 0.39 -2.56
CA LEU A 245 17.39 1.61 -3.38
C LEU A 245 18.71 2.40 -3.36
N PRO A 246 19.43 2.56 -2.21
CA PRO A 246 20.71 3.28 -2.20
C PRO A 246 21.78 2.68 -3.12
N THR A 247 21.70 1.39 -3.43
CA THR A 247 22.63 0.72 -4.35
C THR A 247 22.09 0.60 -5.77
N LEU A 248 20.77 0.57 -5.96
CA LEU A 248 20.13 0.32 -7.24
C LEU A 248 19.74 1.61 -7.98
N LEU A 249 19.34 2.67 -7.26
CA LEU A 249 18.88 3.92 -7.87
C LEU A 249 20.04 4.92 -7.96
N LYS A 250 20.30 5.42 -9.17
CA LYS A 250 21.31 6.47 -9.37
C LYS A 250 20.89 7.79 -8.73
N PRO A 251 21.84 8.67 -8.37
CA PRO A 251 21.54 10.05 -8.01
C PRO A 251 20.68 10.74 -9.07
N GLY A 252 19.60 11.40 -8.64
CA GLY A 252 18.62 12.03 -9.54
C GLY A 252 17.66 11.06 -10.24
N GLY A 253 17.81 9.74 -10.03
CA GLY A 253 16.90 8.73 -10.55
C GLY A 253 15.52 8.77 -9.88
N ILE A 254 14.53 8.18 -10.53
CA ILE A 254 13.16 8.11 -10.02
C ILE A 254 12.77 6.68 -9.67
N TYR A 255 12.35 6.48 -8.43
CA TYR A 255 11.72 5.25 -7.97
C TYR A 255 10.21 5.42 -7.89
N SER A 256 9.47 4.40 -8.30
CA SER A 256 8.02 4.34 -8.22
C SER A 256 7.59 2.89 -7.99
N PHE A 257 6.42 2.69 -7.39
CA PHE A 257 5.89 1.35 -7.12
C PHE A 257 4.37 1.35 -7.22
N PHE A 258 3.78 0.17 -7.46
CA PHE A 258 2.33 0.02 -7.40
C PHE A 258 1.84 0.17 -5.95
N ASN A 259 1.15 1.27 -5.67
CA ASN A 259 0.67 1.62 -4.34
C ASN A 259 -0.71 0.99 -4.06
N GLY A 260 -0.75 -0.33 -3.99
CA GLY A 260 -1.96 -1.12 -3.70
C GLY A 260 -2.36 -1.20 -2.21
N LEU A 261 -1.60 -0.55 -1.32
CA LEU A 261 -1.69 -0.72 0.13
C LEU A 261 -3.08 -0.35 0.66
N CYS A 262 -3.77 -1.27 1.33
CA CYS A 262 -5.10 -1.01 1.91
C CYS A 262 -6.13 -0.45 0.91
N GLY A 263 -6.10 -0.86 -0.36
CA GLY A 263 -6.98 -0.36 -1.44
C GLY A 263 -8.50 -0.52 -1.23
N SER A 264 -8.95 -1.05 -0.09
CA SER A 264 -10.36 -1.18 0.29
C SER A 264 -10.83 -0.20 1.38
N ASN A 265 -9.91 0.50 2.07
CA ASN A 265 -10.26 1.48 3.11
C ASN A 265 -9.42 2.75 2.94
N ALA A 266 -10.10 3.89 2.78
CA ALA A 266 -9.46 5.16 2.45
C ALA A 266 -8.52 5.67 3.56
N PHE A 267 -8.98 5.63 4.81
CA PHE A 267 -8.16 6.06 5.94
C PHE A 267 -6.90 5.18 6.11
N PHE A 268 -7.05 3.86 6.01
CA PHE A 268 -5.91 2.94 6.15
C PHE A 268 -4.91 3.12 5.00
N HIS A 269 -5.39 3.36 3.77
CA HIS A 269 -4.53 3.70 2.64
C HIS A 269 -3.70 4.96 2.92
N VAL A 270 -4.31 6.00 3.50
CA VAL A 270 -3.57 7.21 3.90
C VAL A 270 -2.53 6.91 4.99
N VAL A 271 -2.87 6.13 6.01
CA VAL A 271 -1.92 5.70 7.04
C VAL A 271 -0.69 5.03 6.41
N TYR A 272 -0.89 4.07 5.50
CA TYR A 272 0.19 3.35 4.83
C TYR A 272 0.97 4.22 3.83
N CYS A 273 0.32 5.17 3.15
CA CYS A 273 1.01 6.15 2.32
C CYS A 273 1.99 7.01 3.12
N HIS A 274 1.59 7.46 4.32
CA HIS A 274 2.46 8.21 5.21
C HIS A 274 3.56 7.33 5.81
N LEU A 275 3.22 6.10 6.23
CA LEU A 275 4.18 5.15 6.77
C LEU A 275 5.31 4.87 5.77
N VAL A 276 4.97 4.53 4.53
CA VAL A 276 5.96 4.20 3.51
C VAL A 276 6.81 5.41 3.12
N SER A 277 6.21 6.61 3.11
CA SER A 277 6.93 7.87 2.85
C SER A 277 7.94 8.16 3.95
N LEU A 278 7.59 7.97 5.22
CA LEU A 278 8.50 8.13 6.36
C LEU A 278 9.64 7.10 6.33
N GLU A 279 9.36 5.85 5.96
CA GLU A 279 10.40 4.83 5.83
C GLU A 279 11.37 5.13 4.67
N LEU A 280 10.88 5.65 3.55
CA LEU A 280 11.70 6.12 2.44
C LEU A 280 12.51 7.38 2.81
N GLU A 281 11.92 8.30 3.58
CA GLU A 281 12.62 9.50 4.09
C GLU A 281 13.80 9.12 4.99
N ASN A 282 13.64 8.10 5.84
CA ASN A 282 14.73 7.56 6.65
C ASN A 282 15.87 6.93 5.82
N LEU A 283 15.61 6.60 4.54
CA LEU A 283 16.60 6.13 3.58
C LEU A 283 17.18 7.26 2.71
N GLY A 284 16.77 8.51 2.94
CA GLY A 284 17.21 9.67 2.18
C GLY A 284 16.41 9.93 0.90
N TYR A 285 15.15 9.51 0.85
CA TYR A 285 14.27 9.74 -0.31
C TYR A 285 13.07 10.62 0.05
N SER A 286 12.76 11.59 -0.80
CA SER A 286 11.47 12.29 -0.74
C SER A 286 10.43 11.50 -1.53
N THR A 287 9.19 11.44 -1.04
CA THR A 287 8.06 10.81 -1.72
C THR A 287 6.98 11.83 -2.03
N GLN A 288 6.66 11.99 -3.32
CA GLN A 288 5.49 12.73 -3.78
C GLN A 288 4.37 11.74 -4.12
N LEU A 289 3.18 11.96 -3.56
CA LEU A 289 1.98 11.17 -3.85
C LEU A 289 1.05 11.95 -4.78
N ILE A 290 1.05 11.60 -6.05
CA ILE A 290 0.27 12.29 -7.09
C ILE A 290 -1.12 11.65 -7.18
N PRO A 291 -2.22 12.37 -6.89
CA PRO A 291 -3.56 11.81 -6.96
C PRO A 291 -4.01 11.59 -8.41
N LEU A 292 -4.43 10.37 -8.71
CA LEU A 292 -4.99 9.94 -9.99
C LEU A 292 -6.43 9.43 -9.75
N PRO A 293 -7.46 10.16 -10.18
CA PRO A 293 -8.84 9.68 -10.11
C PRO A 293 -9.01 8.41 -10.94
N VAL A 294 -9.54 7.35 -10.33
CA VAL A 294 -9.75 6.03 -10.96
C VAL A 294 -11.20 5.58 -10.94
N LYS A 295 -12.09 6.33 -10.29
CA LYS A 295 -13.52 6.00 -10.14
C LYS A 295 -14.19 5.53 -11.44
N ASP A 296 -13.92 6.23 -12.54
CA ASP A 296 -14.53 5.95 -13.85
C ASP A 296 -13.97 4.67 -14.50
N CYS A 297 -12.85 4.15 -14.01
CA CYS A 297 -12.19 2.93 -14.49
C CYS A 297 -12.61 1.67 -13.69
N LEU A 298 -13.42 1.80 -12.64
CA LEU A 298 -13.72 0.73 -11.67
C LEU A 298 -15.18 0.23 -11.72
N GLY A 299 -15.83 0.34 -12.89
CA GLY A 299 -17.20 -0.14 -13.10
C GLY A 299 -17.38 -1.62 -12.75
N GLU A 300 -18.60 -2.04 -12.40
CA GLU A 300 -18.86 -3.41 -11.92
C GLU A 300 -18.42 -4.50 -12.89
N GLN A 301 -18.47 -4.25 -14.20
CA GLN A 301 -18.08 -5.22 -15.23
C GLN A 301 -16.59 -5.57 -15.15
N VAL A 302 -15.75 -4.64 -14.70
CA VAL A 302 -14.30 -4.86 -14.52
C VAL A 302 -14.07 -6.03 -13.57
N TRP A 303 -14.90 -6.17 -12.54
CA TRP A 303 -14.75 -7.17 -11.48
C TRP A 303 -15.47 -8.49 -11.75
N GLU A 304 -16.12 -8.67 -12.91
CA GLU A 304 -16.84 -9.89 -13.22
C GLU A 304 -15.90 -11.11 -13.23
N GLY A 305 -16.21 -12.14 -12.44
CA GLY A 305 -15.38 -13.34 -12.29
C GLY A 305 -14.17 -13.17 -11.35
N VAL A 306 -13.96 -11.98 -10.77
CA VAL A 306 -12.91 -11.74 -9.75
C VAL A 306 -13.51 -11.98 -8.36
N LYS A 307 -12.90 -12.87 -7.58
CA LYS A 307 -13.42 -13.28 -6.26
C LYS A 307 -13.39 -12.14 -5.24
N GLN A 308 -12.36 -11.29 -5.28
CA GLN A 308 -12.17 -10.18 -4.36
C GLN A 308 -11.60 -8.96 -5.08
N ARG A 309 -12.24 -7.80 -4.89
CA ARG A 309 -11.71 -6.52 -5.37
C ARG A 309 -10.54 -6.10 -4.48
N TYR A 310 -9.35 -6.03 -5.06
CA TYR A 310 -8.15 -5.51 -4.36
C TYR A 310 -8.14 -3.98 -4.31
N TRP A 311 -8.95 -3.31 -5.14
CA TRP A 311 -9.06 -1.87 -5.16
C TRP A 311 -10.52 -1.40 -5.20
N GLN A 312 -10.86 -0.44 -4.35
CA GLN A 312 -12.21 0.11 -4.17
C GLN A 312 -12.22 1.63 -3.94
N LEU A 313 -11.05 2.29 -3.95
CA LEU A 313 -10.94 3.74 -3.72
C LEU A 313 -11.14 4.52 -5.02
N ASP A 314 -11.73 5.71 -4.91
CA ASP A 314 -11.98 6.62 -6.04
C ASP A 314 -10.69 7.24 -6.61
N THR A 315 -9.61 7.27 -5.83
CA THR A 315 -8.32 7.90 -6.18
C THR A 315 -7.17 6.98 -5.84
N TYR A 316 -6.28 6.77 -6.81
CA TYR A 316 -4.99 6.13 -6.63
C TYR A 316 -3.91 7.20 -6.41
N TYR A 317 -3.02 6.99 -5.46
CA TYR A 317 -1.90 7.91 -5.21
C TYR A 317 -0.63 7.32 -5.80
N LEU A 318 -0.16 7.91 -6.90
CA LEU A 318 1.06 7.49 -7.60
C LEU A 318 2.29 8.00 -6.83
N PRO A 319 3.13 7.10 -6.27
CA PRO A 319 4.37 7.49 -5.60
C PRO A 319 5.45 7.85 -6.63
N VAL A 320 6.04 9.04 -6.49
CA VAL A 320 7.28 9.44 -7.18
C VAL A 320 8.32 9.70 -6.10
N CYS A 321 9.35 8.85 -6.05
CA CYS A 321 10.38 8.89 -5.03
C CYS A 321 11.72 9.28 -5.66
N GLN A 322 12.45 10.19 -5.03
CA GLN A 322 13.75 10.68 -5.49
C GLN A 322 14.69 10.89 -4.31
N SER A 323 15.99 10.69 -4.51
CA SER A 323 16.99 10.97 -3.49
C SER A 323 16.94 12.44 -3.08
N VAL A 324 16.88 12.71 -1.78
CA VAL A 324 17.06 14.07 -1.26
C VAL A 324 18.52 14.42 -1.45
N GLU A 325 18.83 15.33 -2.36
CA GLU A 325 20.19 15.87 -2.47
C GLU A 325 20.53 16.58 -1.15
N ASP A 326 21.71 16.30 -0.59
CA ASP A 326 22.22 17.11 0.52
C ASP A 326 22.29 18.56 0.02
N PRO A 327 21.62 19.53 0.69
CA PRO A 327 21.81 20.92 0.34
C PRO A 327 23.29 21.26 0.60
N GLU A 328 24.03 21.57 -0.47
CA GLU A 328 25.42 22.07 -0.43
C GLU A 328 25.62 23.19 0.58
#